data_AF-A0A544ZQI4-F1
#
_entry.id   AF-A0A544ZQI4-F1
#
_cell.length_a   1.000
_cell.length_b   1.000
_cell.length_c   1.000
_cell.angle_alpha   90.00
_cell.angle_beta   90.00
_cell.angle_gamma   90.00
#
_symmetry.space_group_name_H-M   'P 1'
#
loop_
_entity.id
_entity.type
_entity.pdbx_description
1 polymer ?
#
loop_
_entity_poly.entity_id
_entity_poly.type
_entity_poly.pdbx_seq_one_letter_code
_entity_poly.pdbx_strand_id
1 'polypeptide(L)'
;MVSSDTYGPPGSRRKSGSGQPSPVGVVHAVQTHGRVSVPLLARPRPLGSSMNGDGSIVLRIGHLPTARLSKLVSVCPDDTLTRAETLLTRYKYSQLPVLADRASLIGAVTLESIALVRIAGQELTLASATRPVQEVSVDAEVRKVLPLLRQHRFAIVRDESGMISGIVTLADLVDAMEDRTGPHAILGEIERRLRKILEQACPTVEDLQAATGKTGIRSVRDLTLFDVEQVFGRANVWTGLHWRLDQSIFVAELRAVRKIRNKFAHYHDDEPRPLPEPELAQLTGFLDWLAELAPQR
;
A
#
# COMPACT_ATOMS: atom_id res chain seq x y z
N MET A 1 -26.33 -49.04 76.32
CA MET A 1 -26.88 -47.77 75.79
C MET A 1 -25.87 -46.68 76.13
N VAL A 2 -25.31 -46.04 75.09
CA VAL A 2 -24.55 -44.76 75.09
C VAL A 2 -23.17 -44.78 75.79
N SER A 3 -22.03 -45.06 75.14
CA SER A 3 -21.27 -44.31 74.09
C SER A 3 -20.76 -42.93 74.58
N SER A 4 -19.56 -42.88 75.17
CA SER A 4 -18.21 -42.68 74.58
C SER A 4 -17.89 -41.20 74.34
N ASP A 5 -17.03 -40.54 75.15
CA ASP A 5 -15.54 -40.58 75.13
C ASP A 5 -14.97 -40.08 73.78
N THR A 6 -14.01 -39.15 73.64
CA THR A 6 -13.06 -38.54 74.58
C THR A 6 -12.32 -37.36 73.91
N TYR A 7 -11.80 -36.46 74.75
CA TYR A 7 -10.49 -35.77 74.72
C TYR A 7 -10.08 -34.75 73.64
N GLY A 8 -9.51 -33.64 74.15
CA GLY A 8 -8.89 -32.52 73.44
C GLY A 8 -7.40 -32.69 73.09
N PRO A 9 -6.73 -31.59 72.64
CA PRO A 9 -5.72 -31.60 71.55
C PRO A 9 -4.28 -31.37 72.09
N PRO A 10 -3.20 -31.19 71.28
CA PRO A 10 -2.95 -29.97 70.48
C PRO A 10 -2.11 -30.17 69.19
N GLY A 11 -1.97 -29.12 68.36
CA GLY A 11 -0.80 -29.05 67.45
C GLY A 11 -0.93 -28.28 66.14
N SER A 12 -0.74 -26.96 66.22
CA SER A 12 -0.18 -26.09 65.17
C SER A 12 -0.96 -25.84 63.87
N ARG A 13 -1.44 -24.59 63.70
CA ARG A 13 -1.20 -23.79 62.49
C ARG A 13 -1.66 -22.32 62.63
N ARG A 14 -0.70 -21.44 62.32
CA ARG A 14 -0.79 -20.12 61.65
C ARG A 14 -1.57 -18.96 62.31
N LYS A 15 -0.81 -17.93 62.70
CA LYS A 15 -1.07 -16.48 62.50
C LYS A 15 0.31 -15.78 62.49
N SER A 16 0.77 -15.24 61.36
CA SER A 16 0.58 -13.86 60.84
C SER A 16 1.62 -12.86 61.37
N GLY A 17 2.32 -12.19 60.45
CA GLY A 17 2.74 -10.79 60.64
C GLY A 17 4.22 -10.46 60.40
N SER A 18 4.43 -9.44 59.54
CA SER A 18 5.64 -8.62 59.36
C SER A 18 6.84 -9.31 58.69
N GLY A 19 7.60 -8.68 57.78
CA GLY A 19 7.58 -7.33 57.28
C GLY A 19 8.76 -7.15 56.31
N GLN A 20 8.52 -6.29 55.32
CA GLN A 20 9.47 -5.68 54.38
C GLN A 20 10.04 -6.49 53.18
N PRO A 21 9.81 -5.96 51.97
CA PRO A 21 10.55 -6.27 50.75
C PRO A 21 11.67 -5.22 50.52
N SER A 22 12.76 -5.60 49.85
CA SER A 22 13.65 -4.68 49.13
C SER A 22 14.68 -5.45 48.27
N PRO A 23 15.27 -4.85 47.22
CA PRO A 23 14.80 -3.69 46.47
C PRO A 23 14.79 -3.89 44.94
N VAL A 24 14.02 -2.99 44.35
CA VAL A 24 13.90 -2.64 42.94
C VAL A 24 15.28 -2.39 42.32
N GLY A 25 15.63 -3.19 41.31
CA GLY A 25 16.69 -2.88 40.36
C GLY A 25 16.18 -1.83 39.38
N VAL A 26 16.65 -0.60 39.56
CA VAL A 26 16.45 0.54 38.66
C VAL A 26 17.04 0.21 37.30
N VAL A 27 16.21 0.17 36.25
CA VAL A 27 16.70 0.18 34.88
C VAL A 27 16.40 1.56 34.31
N HIS A 28 17.47 2.29 34.05
CA HIS A 28 17.47 3.63 33.46
C HIS A 28 16.67 3.65 32.15
N ALA A 29 15.76 4.63 32.06
CA ALA A 29 15.12 5.01 30.82
C ALA A 29 16.16 5.55 29.83
N VAL A 30 16.29 4.88 28.68
CA VAL A 30 16.91 5.44 27.49
C VAL A 30 15.78 5.64 26.48
N GLN A 31 15.44 6.91 26.24
CA GLN A 31 14.63 7.32 25.11
C GLN A 31 15.45 7.13 23.82
N THR A 32 15.00 6.27 22.93
CA THR A 32 15.37 6.33 21.51
C THR A 32 14.10 6.29 20.68
N HIS A 33 13.80 7.41 20.03
CA HIS A 33 12.89 7.48 18.91
C HIS A 33 13.45 6.61 17.76
N GLY A 34 12.58 5.87 17.06
CA GLY A 34 12.89 5.43 15.69
C GLY A 34 12.52 3.98 15.35
N ARG A 35 11.43 3.85 14.59
CA ARG A 35 11.08 2.76 13.65
C ARG A 35 10.89 1.36 14.25
N VAL A 36 9.62 1.02 14.46
CA VAL A 36 9.17 -0.38 14.60
C VAL A 36 9.25 -1.05 13.22
N SER A 37 10.21 -1.96 13.07
CA SER A 37 10.35 -2.83 11.89
C SER A 37 9.15 -3.77 11.79
N VAL A 38 8.34 -3.61 10.75
CA VAL A 38 7.30 -4.56 10.34
C VAL A 38 7.99 -5.80 9.74
N PRO A 39 7.54 -7.04 10.01
CA PRO A 39 8.15 -8.23 9.42
C PRO A 39 8.04 -8.17 7.89
N LEU A 40 9.18 -8.38 7.22
CA LEU A 40 9.30 -8.47 5.76
C LEU A 40 8.20 -9.38 5.19
N LEU A 41 7.29 -8.79 4.41
CA LEU A 41 6.41 -9.51 3.50
C LEU A 41 7.28 -10.36 2.56
N ALA A 42 6.94 -11.64 2.43
CA ALA A 42 7.61 -12.55 1.53
C ALA A 42 7.60 -11.98 0.10
N ARG A 43 8.75 -12.06 -0.59
CA ARG A 43 8.90 -11.59 -1.98
C ARG A 43 7.85 -12.28 -2.89
N PRO A 44 7.07 -11.54 -3.69
CA PRO A 44 6.13 -12.14 -4.61
C PRO A 44 6.85 -12.91 -5.72
N ARG A 45 6.24 -14.03 -6.16
CA ARG A 45 6.63 -14.74 -7.40
C ARG A 45 6.30 -13.85 -8.60
N PRO A 46 7.09 -13.91 -9.69
CA PRO A 46 6.74 -13.23 -10.93
C PRO A 46 5.39 -13.73 -11.45
N LEU A 47 4.52 -12.78 -11.84
CA LEU A 47 3.18 -13.03 -12.36
C LEU A 47 3.26 -13.78 -13.69
N GLY A 48 2.38 -14.75 -13.91
CA GLY A 48 2.15 -15.33 -15.23
C GLY A 48 1.00 -14.61 -15.93
N SER A 49 1.16 -14.31 -17.22
CA SER A 49 0.17 -13.60 -18.04
C SER A 49 -0.69 -14.53 -18.89
N SER A 50 -1.98 -14.19 -19.06
CA SER A 50 -2.83 -14.73 -20.13
C SER A 50 -3.21 -13.56 -21.05
N MET A 51 -2.66 -13.55 -22.27
CA MET A 51 -2.90 -12.52 -23.28
C MET A 51 -4.21 -12.79 -24.04
N ASN A 52 -4.98 -11.74 -24.30
CA ASN A 52 -6.06 -11.76 -25.30
C ASN A 52 -5.52 -11.33 -26.67
N GLY A 53 -6.21 -11.74 -27.74
CA GLY A 53 -5.84 -11.46 -29.13
C GLY A 53 -5.87 -9.99 -29.58
N ASP A 54 -6.09 -9.03 -28.67
CA ASP A 54 -6.00 -7.58 -28.93
C ASP A 54 -4.80 -6.90 -28.24
N GLY A 55 -3.93 -7.66 -27.56
CA GLY A 55 -2.76 -7.13 -26.86
C GLY A 55 -3.07 -6.46 -25.51
N SER A 56 -4.33 -6.43 -25.05
CA SER A 56 -4.66 -5.86 -23.73
C SER A 56 -4.46 -6.88 -22.60
N ILE A 57 -3.69 -6.49 -21.58
CA ILE A 57 -3.47 -7.30 -20.38
C ILE A 57 -4.65 -7.06 -19.43
N VAL A 58 -5.54 -8.04 -19.32
CA VAL A 58 -6.67 -7.96 -18.38
C VAL A 58 -6.17 -8.19 -16.95
N LEU A 59 -6.34 -7.20 -16.09
CA LEU A 59 -6.04 -7.33 -14.67
C LEU A 59 -7.02 -8.31 -14.01
N ARG A 60 -6.49 -9.42 -13.48
CA ARG A 60 -7.24 -10.43 -12.72
C ARG A 60 -6.98 -10.30 -11.23
N ILE A 61 -7.89 -10.84 -10.42
CA ILE A 61 -7.79 -10.82 -8.95
C ILE A 61 -6.49 -11.48 -8.47
N GLY A 62 -6.09 -12.60 -9.07
CA GLY A 62 -4.87 -13.30 -8.72
C GLY A 62 -3.57 -12.52 -8.94
N HIS A 63 -3.63 -11.38 -9.64
CA HIS A 63 -2.49 -10.46 -9.78
C HIS A 63 -2.33 -9.53 -8.56
N LEU A 64 -3.33 -9.45 -7.67
CA LEU A 64 -3.23 -8.70 -6.43
C LEU A 64 -2.45 -9.51 -5.39
N PRO A 65 -1.45 -8.93 -4.69
CA PRO A 65 -0.65 -9.67 -3.71
C PRO A 65 -1.47 -10.34 -2.60
N THR A 66 -2.58 -9.71 -2.21
CA THR A 66 -3.47 -10.16 -1.14
C THR A 66 -4.44 -11.27 -1.58
N ALA A 67 -4.53 -11.55 -2.89
CA ALA A 67 -5.32 -12.65 -3.42
C ALA A 67 -4.72 -14.03 -3.14
N ARG A 68 -3.41 -14.11 -2.88
CA ARG A 68 -2.68 -15.34 -2.54
C ARG A 68 -1.73 -15.13 -1.39
N LEU A 69 -2.26 -15.13 -0.18
CA LEU A 69 -1.47 -14.95 1.03
C LEU A 69 -0.75 -16.26 1.40
N SER A 70 0.54 -16.17 1.71
CA SER A 70 1.30 -17.31 2.25
C SER A 70 0.73 -17.80 3.59
N LYS A 71 0.12 -16.89 4.35
CA LYS A 71 -0.62 -17.17 5.58
C LYS A 71 -1.82 -16.26 5.66
N LEU A 72 -3.01 -16.83 5.46
CA LEU A 72 -4.27 -16.17 5.75
C LEU A 72 -4.55 -16.23 7.25
N VAL A 73 -4.76 -15.07 7.88
CA VAL A 73 -5.22 -15.00 9.28
C VAL A 73 -6.74 -15.10 9.27
N SER A 74 -7.27 -16.12 9.95
CA SER A 74 -8.70 -16.42 10.04
C SER A 74 -9.06 -16.86 11.46
N VAL A 75 -10.36 -17.00 11.72
CA VAL A 75 -10.91 -17.62 12.93
C VAL A 75 -11.83 -18.79 12.58
N CYS A 76 -11.96 -19.75 13.48
CA CYS A 76 -12.92 -20.85 13.37
C CYS A 76 -14.29 -20.45 13.94
N PRO A 77 -15.40 -21.09 13.55
CA PRO A 77 -16.73 -20.77 14.10
C PRO A 77 -16.82 -20.93 15.63
N ASP A 78 -16.05 -21.87 16.18
CA ASP A 78 -15.99 -22.16 17.62
C ASP A 78 -14.98 -21.28 18.38
N ASP A 79 -14.27 -20.39 17.69
CA ASP A 79 -13.37 -19.43 18.34
C ASP A 79 -14.17 -18.40 19.15
N THR A 80 -13.52 -17.86 20.19
CA THR A 80 -14.12 -16.78 20.98
C THR A 80 -14.10 -15.46 20.22
N LEU A 81 -15.07 -14.59 20.50
CA LEU A 81 -15.05 -13.23 19.97
C LEU A 81 -13.79 -12.46 20.39
N THR A 82 -13.34 -12.64 21.64
CA THR A 82 -12.11 -12.02 22.15
C THR A 82 -10.89 -12.38 21.31
N ARG A 83 -10.80 -13.61 20.80
CA ARG A 83 -9.74 -14.01 19.88
C ARG A 83 -9.83 -13.24 18.57
N ALA A 84 -11.02 -13.11 17.97
CA ALA A 84 -11.22 -12.32 16.76
C ALA A 84 -10.84 -10.84 16.96
N GLU A 85 -11.30 -10.21 18.04
CA GLU A 85 -10.95 -8.82 18.39
C GLU A 85 -9.44 -8.65 18.59
N THR A 86 -8.79 -9.61 19.24
CA THR A 86 -7.32 -9.60 19.44
C THR A 86 -6.59 -9.70 18.10
N LEU A 87 -7.03 -10.56 17.19
CA LEU A 87 -6.42 -10.69 15.87
C LEU A 87 -6.62 -9.42 15.02
N LEU A 88 -7.84 -8.88 14.99
CA LEU A 88 -8.17 -7.63 14.30
C LEU A 88 -7.27 -6.49 14.78
N THR A 89 -7.16 -6.30 16.09
CA THR A 89 -6.37 -5.21 16.67
C THR A 89 -4.84 -5.44 16.56
N ARG A 90 -4.36 -6.66 16.85
CA ARG A 90 -2.92 -6.98 16.84
C ARG A 90 -2.29 -6.81 15.46
N TYR A 91 -3.01 -7.24 14.42
CA TYR A 91 -2.57 -7.19 13.03
C TYR A 91 -3.11 -5.97 12.26
N LYS A 92 -3.91 -5.13 12.91
CA LYS A 92 -4.56 -3.95 12.31
C LYS A 92 -5.40 -4.31 11.09
N TYR A 93 -6.10 -5.43 11.16
CA TYR A 93 -7.06 -5.85 10.13
C TYR A 93 -8.44 -5.29 10.45
N SER A 94 -9.16 -4.93 9.38
CA SER A 94 -10.55 -4.47 9.48
C SER A 94 -11.56 -5.61 9.42
N GLN A 95 -11.13 -6.78 8.93
CA GLN A 95 -11.94 -7.97 8.75
C GLN A 95 -11.13 -9.24 8.97
N LEU A 96 -11.80 -10.32 9.38
CA LEU A 96 -11.29 -11.68 9.42
C LEU A 96 -12.30 -12.63 8.78
N PRO A 97 -11.85 -13.56 7.93
CA PRO A 97 -12.69 -14.64 7.45
C PRO A 97 -12.94 -15.63 8.59
N VAL A 98 -14.17 -16.13 8.64
CA VAL A 98 -14.59 -17.20 9.53
C VAL A 98 -14.66 -18.48 8.72
N LEU A 99 -13.74 -19.40 8.99
CA LEU A 99 -13.50 -20.60 8.20
C LEU A 99 -13.72 -21.84 9.07
N ALA A 100 -14.59 -22.75 8.65
CA ALA A 100 -14.69 -24.07 9.29
C ALA A 100 -13.47 -24.94 8.93
N ASP A 101 -12.97 -24.80 7.70
CA ASP A 101 -11.73 -25.37 7.20
C ASP A 101 -11.18 -24.50 6.04
N ARG A 102 -10.11 -24.94 5.37
CA ARG A 102 -9.49 -24.15 4.28
C ARG A 102 -10.37 -23.94 3.05
N ALA A 103 -11.39 -24.75 2.81
CA ALA A 103 -12.33 -24.61 1.72
C ALA A 103 -13.69 -24.05 2.17
N SER A 104 -14.06 -24.29 3.42
CA SER A 104 -15.39 -23.98 3.97
C SER A 104 -15.43 -22.60 4.63
N LEU A 105 -15.96 -21.62 3.88
CA LEU A 105 -16.19 -20.25 4.33
C LEU A 105 -17.58 -20.11 4.96
N ILE A 106 -17.62 -19.68 6.21
CA ILE A 106 -18.87 -19.41 6.93
C ILE A 106 -19.29 -17.95 6.76
N GLY A 107 -18.32 -17.04 6.70
CA GLY A 107 -18.57 -15.61 6.57
C GLY A 107 -17.33 -14.79 6.93
N ALA A 108 -17.57 -13.54 7.33
CA ALA A 108 -16.52 -12.69 7.87
C ALA A 108 -17.01 -11.94 9.11
N VAL A 109 -16.08 -11.62 10.00
CA VAL A 109 -16.29 -10.75 11.16
C VAL A 109 -15.47 -9.48 10.98
N THR A 110 -16.06 -8.33 11.27
CA THR A 110 -15.43 -7.01 11.17
C THR A 110 -15.61 -6.23 12.46
N LEU A 111 -14.79 -5.21 12.70
CA LEU A 111 -15.02 -4.31 13.85
C LEU A 111 -16.40 -3.64 13.79
N GLU A 112 -16.88 -3.34 12.58
CA GLU A 112 -18.21 -2.80 12.34
C GLU A 112 -19.32 -3.81 12.72
N SER A 113 -19.21 -5.07 12.30
CA SER A 113 -20.23 -6.07 12.61
C SER A 113 -20.31 -6.35 14.10
N ILE A 114 -19.17 -6.38 14.80
CA ILE A 114 -19.08 -6.49 16.26
C ILE A 114 -19.75 -5.28 16.94
N ALA A 115 -19.44 -4.07 16.47
CA ALA A 115 -20.02 -2.84 17.01
C ALA A 115 -21.54 -2.81 16.82
N LEU A 116 -22.05 -3.21 15.65
CA LEU A 116 -23.49 -3.24 15.36
C LEU A 116 -24.25 -4.21 16.27
N VAL A 117 -23.72 -5.42 16.50
CA VAL A 117 -24.32 -6.39 17.44
C VAL A 117 -24.37 -5.82 18.86
N ARG A 118 -23.28 -5.15 19.29
CA ARG A 118 -23.19 -4.51 20.60
C ARG A 118 -24.20 -3.37 20.75
N ILE A 119 -24.32 -2.50 19.75
CA ILE A 119 -25.28 -1.39 19.73
C ILE A 119 -26.71 -1.91 19.75
N ALA A 120 -26.98 -3.01 19.04
CA ALA A 120 -28.29 -3.67 19.02
C ALA A 120 -28.65 -4.36 20.35
N GLY A 121 -27.76 -4.40 21.34
CA GLY A 121 -28.00 -5.05 22.64
C GLY A 121 -28.13 -6.57 22.54
N GLN A 122 -27.63 -7.17 21.45
CA GLN A 122 -27.66 -8.61 21.24
C GLN A 122 -26.53 -9.31 21.99
N GLU A 123 -26.68 -10.62 22.22
CA GLU A 123 -25.60 -11.42 22.79
C GLU A 123 -24.38 -11.36 21.87
N LEU A 124 -23.27 -10.89 22.43
CA LEU A 124 -22.08 -10.55 21.68
C LEU A 124 -21.16 -11.78 21.56
N THR A 125 -21.40 -12.59 20.53
CA THR A 125 -20.64 -13.79 20.21
C THR A 125 -20.00 -13.67 18.83
N LEU A 126 -19.04 -14.55 18.51
CA LEU A 126 -18.48 -14.60 17.16
C LEU A 126 -19.55 -14.92 16.11
N ALA A 127 -20.44 -15.86 16.41
CA ALA A 127 -21.53 -16.25 15.52
C ALA A 127 -22.50 -15.08 15.24
N SER A 128 -22.91 -14.32 16.26
CA SER A 128 -23.82 -13.18 16.08
C SER A 128 -23.19 -12.02 15.31
N ALA A 129 -21.87 -11.85 15.44
CA ALA A 129 -21.09 -10.84 14.71
C ALA A 129 -20.63 -11.29 13.32
N THR A 130 -20.76 -12.58 12.97
CA THR A 130 -20.42 -13.09 11.64
C THR A 130 -21.48 -12.65 10.63
N ARG A 131 -21.04 -12.20 9.46
CA ARG A 131 -21.90 -11.78 8.35
C ARG A 131 -21.53 -12.55 7.07
N PRO A 132 -22.51 -12.81 6.19
CA PRO A 132 -22.22 -13.33 4.85
C PRO A 132 -21.23 -12.41 4.13
N VAL A 133 -20.32 -13.01 3.39
CA VAL A 133 -19.29 -12.29 2.63
C VAL A 133 -19.26 -12.80 1.21
N GLN A 134 -18.87 -11.93 0.29
CA GLN A 134 -18.75 -12.29 -1.12
C GLN A 134 -17.45 -13.04 -1.38
N GLU A 135 -17.52 -14.00 -2.29
CA GLU A 135 -16.38 -14.76 -2.78
C GLU A 135 -16.06 -14.40 -4.23
N VAL A 136 -14.79 -14.40 -4.57
CA VAL A 136 -14.30 -14.19 -5.93
C VAL A 136 -13.23 -15.22 -6.28
N SER A 137 -13.22 -15.66 -7.54
CA SER A 137 -12.13 -16.50 -8.06
C SER A 137 -10.88 -15.66 -8.29
N VAL A 138 -9.70 -16.25 -8.06
CA VAL A 138 -8.40 -15.70 -8.49
C VAL A 138 -8.35 -15.36 -9.98
N ASP A 139 -9.11 -16.06 -10.83
CA ASP A 139 -9.14 -15.81 -12.26
C ASP A 139 -10.12 -14.68 -12.65
N ALA A 140 -10.94 -14.21 -11.71
CA ALA A 140 -11.91 -13.17 -11.98
C ALA A 140 -11.23 -11.88 -12.44
N GLU A 141 -11.82 -11.21 -13.41
CA GLU A 141 -11.32 -9.93 -13.89
C GLU A 141 -11.69 -8.82 -12.90
N VAL A 142 -10.73 -7.97 -12.57
CA VAL A 142 -10.92 -6.86 -11.63
C VAL A 142 -12.10 -5.97 -12.01
N ARG A 143 -12.26 -5.66 -13.31
CA ARG A 143 -13.38 -4.84 -13.81
C ARG A 143 -14.77 -5.41 -13.43
N LYS A 144 -14.89 -6.74 -13.38
CA LYS A 144 -16.14 -7.43 -13.04
C LYS A 144 -16.36 -7.48 -11.53
N VAL A 145 -15.27 -7.51 -10.75
CA VAL A 145 -15.28 -7.55 -9.28
C VAL A 145 -15.40 -6.16 -8.65
N LEU A 146 -15.02 -5.10 -9.36
CA LEU A 146 -15.02 -3.73 -8.84
C LEU A 146 -16.38 -3.26 -8.30
N PRO A 147 -17.53 -3.48 -8.97
CA PRO A 147 -18.83 -3.10 -8.42
C PRO A 147 -19.11 -3.75 -7.06
N LEU A 148 -18.73 -5.02 -6.92
CA LEU A 148 -18.86 -5.80 -5.69
C LEU A 148 -17.97 -5.23 -4.58
N LEU A 149 -16.71 -4.91 -4.87
CA LEU A 149 -15.80 -4.28 -3.89
C LEU A 149 -16.24 -2.88 -3.50
N ARG A 150 -16.87 -2.11 -4.39
CA ARG A 150 -17.44 -0.80 -4.03
C ARG A 150 -18.61 -0.93 -3.06
N GLN A 151 -19.43 -1.97 -3.22
CA GLN A 151 -20.59 -2.21 -2.38
C GLN A 151 -20.22 -2.83 -1.03
N HIS A 152 -19.30 -3.81 -1.02
CA HIS A 152 -18.99 -4.63 0.15
C HIS A 152 -17.62 -4.37 0.78
N ARG A 153 -16.81 -3.46 0.20
CA ARG A 153 -15.46 -3.04 0.63
C ARG A 153 -14.35 -4.10 0.51
N PHE A 154 -14.70 -5.38 0.57
CA PHE A 154 -13.78 -6.50 0.44
C PHE A 154 -14.48 -7.76 -0.10
N ALA A 155 -13.69 -8.73 -0.55
CA ALA A 155 -14.14 -10.07 -0.94
C ALA A 155 -13.11 -11.13 -0.51
N ILE A 156 -13.59 -12.34 -0.25
CA ILE A 156 -12.73 -13.50 0.02
C ILE A 156 -12.33 -14.14 -1.31
N VAL A 157 -11.07 -14.50 -1.44
CA VAL A 157 -10.53 -15.07 -2.67
C VAL A 157 -10.44 -16.58 -2.57
N ARG A 158 -10.93 -17.26 -3.61
CA ARG A 158 -10.82 -18.70 -3.80
C ARG A 158 -9.89 -18.99 -4.97
N ASP A 159 -8.93 -19.89 -4.75
CA ASP A 159 -8.01 -20.33 -5.80
C ASP A 159 -8.62 -21.41 -6.71
N GLU A 160 -7.84 -21.83 -7.71
CA GLU A 160 -8.22 -22.83 -8.70
C GLU A 160 -8.46 -24.23 -8.09
N SER A 161 -7.88 -24.50 -6.92
CA SER A 161 -8.10 -25.75 -6.17
C SER A 161 -9.37 -25.70 -5.32
N GLY A 162 -10.09 -24.58 -5.34
CA GLY A 162 -11.27 -24.38 -4.52
C GLY A 162 -10.94 -24.01 -3.07
N MET A 163 -9.71 -23.62 -2.76
CA MET A 163 -9.30 -23.26 -1.39
C MET A 163 -9.35 -21.75 -1.19
N ILE A 164 -9.66 -21.31 0.03
CA ILE A 164 -9.58 -19.90 0.39
C ILE A 164 -8.11 -19.51 0.47
N SER A 165 -7.71 -18.59 -0.40
CA SER A 165 -6.31 -18.22 -0.65
C SER A 165 -5.97 -16.81 -0.23
N GLY A 166 -6.98 -15.94 -0.05
CA GLY A 166 -6.74 -14.54 0.25
C GLY A 166 -7.98 -13.72 0.53
N ILE A 167 -7.76 -12.43 0.68
CA ILE A 167 -8.80 -11.39 0.84
C ILE A 167 -8.35 -10.23 -0.02
N VAL A 168 -9.26 -9.68 -0.80
CA VAL A 168 -8.99 -8.48 -1.60
C VAL A 168 -9.90 -7.34 -1.16
N THR A 169 -9.34 -6.16 -1.06
CA THR A 169 -10.04 -4.94 -0.69
C THR A 169 -10.03 -3.92 -1.83
N LEU A 170 -10.87 -2.89 -1.73
CA LEU A 170 -10.78 -1.75 -2.64
C LEU A 170 -9.42 -1.03 -2.52
N ALA A 171 -8.80 -1.01 -1.34
CA ALA A 171 -7.49 -0.40 -1.13
C ALA A 171 -6.40 -1.16 -1.89
N ASP A 172 -6.41 -2.50 -1.83
CA ASP A 172 -5.43 -3.33 -2.57
C ASP A 172 -5.50 -3.09 -4.08
N LEU A 173 -6.70 -2.81 -4.59
CA LEU A 173 -6.89 -2.45 -5.99
C LEU A 173 -6.35 -1.05 -6.30
N VAL A 174 -6.57 -0.08 -5.42
CA VAL A 174 -6.01 1.27 -5.58
C VAL A 174 -4.49 1.19 -5.56
N ASP A 175 -3.89 0.50 -4.59
CA ASP A 175 -2.45 0.30 -4.49
C ASP A 175 -1.88 -0.37 -5.75
N ALA A 176 -2.52 -1.45 -6.23
CA ALA A 176 -2.11 -2.12 -7.46
C ALA A 176 -2.26 -1.24 -8.70
N MET A 177 -3.16 -0.25 -8.67
CA MET A 177 -3.33 0.72 -9.74
C MET A 177 -2.32 1.86 -9.63
N GLU A 178 -2.00 2.33 -8.43
CA GLU A 178 -0.93 3.29 -8.18
C GLU A 178 0.44 2.72 -8.60
N ASP A 179 0.73 1.45 -8.30
CA ASP A 179 1.95 0.79 -8.76
C ASP A 179 2.08 0.78 -10.30
N ARG A 180 0.95 0.72 -11.01
CA ARG A 180 0.89 0.66 -12.47
C ARG A 180 0.83 2.03 -13.15
N THR A 181 0.14 2.98 -12.54
CA THR A 181 -0.13 4.32 -13.12
C THR A 181 0.74 5.42 -12.52
N GLY A 182 1.27 5.22 -11.32
CA GLY A 182 2.14 6.14 -10.57
C GLY A 182 3.35 6.59 -11.37
N PRO A 183 4.10 5.69 -12.04
CA PRO A 183 5.17 6.08 -12.95
C PRO A 183 4.76 7.09 -14.02
N HIS A 184 3.65 6.85 -14.71
CA HIS A 184 3.12 7.78 -15.72
C HIS A 184 2.65 9.09 -15.11
N ALA A 185 2.04 9.05 -13.92
CA ALA A 185 1.60 10.24 -13.20
C ALA A 185 2.79 11.13 -12.78
N ILE A 186 3.84 10.53 -12.21
CA ILE A 186 5.07 11.23 -11.81
C ILE A 186 5.75 11.84 -13.05
N LEU A 187 5.90 11.07 -14.13
CA LEU A 187 6.46 11.57 -15.39
C LEU A 187 5.64 12.73 -15.97
N GLY A 188 4.32 12.60 -16.01
CA GLY A 188 3.42 13.65 -16.48
C GLY A 188 3.53 14.93 -15.64
N GLU A 189 3.67 14.78 -14.32
CA GLU A 189 3.85 15.90 -13.41
C GLU A 189 5.21 16.59 -13.59
N ILE A 190 6.28 15.83 -13.77
CA ILE A 190 7.61 16.36 -14.12
C ILE A 190 7.52 17.17 -15.42
N GLU A 191 6.95 16.60 -16.48
CA GLU A 191 6.81 17.27 -17.77
C GLU A 191 6.01 18.58 -17.64
N ARG A 192 4.89 18.55 -16.91
CA ARG A 192 4.06 19.73 -16.68
C ARG A 192 4.82 20.84 -15.96
N ARG A 193 5.61 20.49 -14.93
CA ARG A 193 6.43 21.45 -14.19
C ARG A 193 7.54 22.05 -15.05
N LEU A 194 8.26 21.21 -15.78
CA LEU A 194 9.32 21.66 -16.69
C LEU A 194 8.77 22.63 -17.74
N ARG A 195 7.58 22.35 -18.30
CA ARG A 195 6.92 23.27 -19.24
C ARG A 195 6.55 24.59 -18.59
N LYS A 196 6.03 24.59 -17.36
CA LYS A 196 5.74 25.83 -16.61
C LYS A 196 7.01 26.65 -16.35
N ILE A 197 8.13 25.99 -16.03
CA ILE A 197 9.44 26.63 -15.86
C ILE A 197 9.89 27.25 -17.19
N LEU A 198 9.71 26.55 -18.32
CA LEU A 198 10.03 27.08 -19.64
C LEU A 198 9.13 28.26 -20.06
N GLU A 199 7.84 28.25 -19.72
CA GLU A 199 6.95 29.40 -19.94
C GLU A 199 7.43 30.66 -19.20
N GLN A 200 8.04 30.49 -18.03
CA GLN A 200 8.63 31.60 -17.27
C GLN A 200 9.96 32.06 -17.87
N ALA A 201 10.79 31.12 -18.34
CA ALA A 201 12.10 31.43 -18.92
C ALA A 201 12.01 32.03 -20.33
N CYS A 202 11.03 31.58 -21.11
CA CYS A 202 10.80 31.95 -22.50
C CYS A 202 9.35 32.45 -22.65
N PRO A 203 9.07 33.71 -22.29
CA PRO A 203 7.71 34.24 -22.29
C PRO A 203 7.13 34.44 -23.70
N THR A 204 7.97 34.53 -24.73
CA THR A 204 7.54 34.71 -26.12
C THR A 204 7.76 33.46 -26.97
N VAL A 205 6.99 33.34 -28.07
CA VAL A 205 7.14 32.24 -29.02
C VAL A 205 8.50 32.33 -29.71
N GLU A 206 8.97 33.53 -30.00
CA GLU A 206 10.26 33.81 -30.60
C GLU A 206 11.41 33.32 -29.71
N ASP A 207 11.34 33.56 -28.39
CA ASP A 207 12.33 33.03 -27.43
C ASP A 207 12.35 31.51 -27.43
N LEU A 208 11.17 30.89 -27.52
CA LEU A 208 11.04 29.44 -27.54
C LEU A 208 11.55 28.83 -28.84
N GLN A 209 11.24 29.44 -29.99
CA GLN A 209 11.76 29.04 -31.30
C GLN A 209 13.27 29.24 -31.39
N ALA A 210 13.77 30.36 -30.86
CA ALA A 210 15.19 30.63 -30.75
C ALA A 210 15.88 29.59 -29.88
N ALA A 211 15.29 29.19 -28.75
CA ALA A 211 15.83 28.19 -27.82
C ALA A 211 15.66 26.73 -28.26
N THR A 212 14.78 26.44 -29.23
CA THR A 212 14.61 25.10 -29.80
C THR A 212 15.29 24.95 -31.17
N GLY A 213 15.52 26.06 -31.88
CA GLY A 213 15.97 26.06 -33.28
C GLY A 213 14.89 25.61 -34.26
N LYS A 214 13.61 25.58 -33.85
CA LYS A 214 12.48 25.08 -34.65
C LYS A 214 11.45 26.19 -34.86
N THR A 215 11.16 26.52 -36.12
CA THR A 215 10.23 27.61 -36.50
C THR A 215 8.75 27.20 -36.47
N GLY A 216 8.44 25.92 -36.31
CA GLY A 216 7.07 25.40 -36.29
C GLY A 216 6.40 25.36 -34.91
N ILE A 217 7.13 25.73 -33.85
CA ILE A 217 6.67 25.62 -32.46
C ILE A 217 5.86 26.85 -32.10
N ARG A 218 4.66 26.66 -31.57
CA ARG A 218 3.74 27.74 -31.19
C ARG A 218 3.57 27.86 -29.68
N SER A 219 3.86 26.79 -28.94
CA SER A 219 3.80 26.78 -27.48
C SER A 219 4.76 25.75 -26.88
N VAL A 220 5.01 25.87 -25.57
CA VAL A 220 5.76 24.84 -24.84
C VAL A 220 5.08 23.48 -24.87
N ARG A 221 3.79 23.38 -25.21
CA ARG A 221 3.04 22.11 -25.30
C ARG A 221 3.42 21.29 -26.53
N ASP A 222 3.92 21.95 -27.57
CA ASP A 222 4.35 21.29 -28.81
C ASP A 222 5.71 20.58 -28.65
N LEU A 223 6.39 20.79 -27.51
CA LEU A 223 7.69 20.19 -27.21
C LEU A 223 7.55 18.74 -26.79
N THR A 224 8.43 17.88 -27.29
CA THR A 224 8.67 16.57 -26.65
C THR A 224 9.57 16.74 -25.42
N LEU A 225 9.60 15.74 -24.53
CA LEU A 225 10.56 15.74 -23.40
C LEU A 225 12.02 15.85 -23.86
N PHE A 226 12.34 15.37 -25.07
CA PHE A 226 13.66 15.55 -25.67
C PHE A 226 13.92 17.01 -26.05
N ASP A 227 12.93 17.69 -26.62
CA ASP A 227 13.05 19.13 -26.94
C ASP A 227 13.22 19.95 -25.67
N VAL A 228 12.47 19.62 -24.60
CA VAL A 228 12.62 20.24 -23.28
C VAL A 228 14.06 20.05 -22.75
N GLU A 229 14.63 18.84 -22.82
CA GLU A 229 16.04 18.61 -22.45
C GLU A 229 17.00 19.51 -23.24
N GLN A 230 16.80 19.62 -24.56
CA GLN A 230 17.65 20.46 -25.40
C GLN A 230 17.56 21.95 -25.06
N VAL A 231 16.36 22.46 -24.75
CA VAL A 231 16.14 23.85 -24.35
C VAL A 231 16.88 24.16 -23.05
N PHE A 232 16.75 23.31 -22.03
CA PHE A 232 17.54 23.45 -20.78
C PHE A 232 19.05 23.27 -21.00
N GLY A 233 19.48 22.71 -22.12
CA GLY A 233 20.88 22.64 -22.54
C GLY A 233 21.47 23.98 -23.01
N ARG A 234 20.68 25.04 -23.17
CA ARG A 234 21.16 26.33 -23.69
C ARG A 234 21.31 27.38 -22.59
N ALA A 235 22.48 28.02 -22.53
CA ALA A 235 22.82 28.98 -21.48
C ALA A 235 21.88 30.19 -21.42
N ASN A 236 21.30 30.61 -22.55
CA ASN A 236 20.37 31.75 -22.60
C ASN A 236 19.08 31.52 -21.80
N VAL A 237 18.60 30.28 -21.70
CA VAL A 237 17.39 29.91 -20.93
C VAL A 237 17.63 30.09 -19.44
N TRP A 238 18.85 29.80 -18.97
CA TRP A 238 19.24 29.92 -17.57
C TRP A 238 19.34 31.37 -17.11
N THR A 239 19.69 32.29 -18.02
CA THR A 239 19.66 33.73 -17.75
C THR A 239 18.26 34.22 -17.39
N GLY A 240 17.22 33.70 -18.07
CA GLY A 240 15.81 34.04 -17.80
C GLY A 240 15.26 33.43 -16.51
N LEU A 241 15.83 32.30 -16.06
CA LEU A 241 15.43 31.61 -14.82
C LEU A 241 16.05 32.21 -13.56
N HIS A 242 17.21 32.89 -13.69
CA HIS A 242 17.99 33.39 -12.56
C HIS A 242 18.37 32.33 -11.51
N TRP A 243 18.38 31.05 -11.88
CA TRP A 243 18.76 29.97 -10.99
C TRP A 243 20.27 29.92 -10.76
N ARG A 244 20.69 29.69 -9.51
CA ARG A 244 22.09 29.51 -9.13
C ARG A 244 22.49 28.03 -9.08
N LEU A 245 21.98 27.23 -10.01
CA LEU A 245 22.29 25.81 -10.10
C LEU A 245 23.28 25.55 -11.23
N ASP A 246 24.01 24.45 -11.10
CA ASP A 246 24.84 23.96 -12.19
C ASP A 246 23.94 23.38 -13.30
N GLN A 247 23.99 24.03 -14.47
CA GLN A 247 23.22 23.64 -15.65
C GLN A 247 23.50 22.19 -16.08
N SER A 248 24.76 21.76 -16.01
CA SER A 248 25.16 20.43 -16.48
C SER A 248 24.57 19.33 -15.62
N ILE A 249 24.48 19.56 -14.29
CA ILE A 249 23.87 18.63 -13.34
C ILE A 249 22.37 18.53 -13.61
N PHE A 250 21.66 19.66 -13.73
CA PHE A 250 20.22 19.65 -14.00
C PHE A 250 19.86 18.95 -15.30
N VAL A 251 20.62 19.20 -16.37
CA VAL A 251 20.41 18.54 -17.67
C VAL A 251 20.73 17.05 -17.59
N ALA A 252 21.73 16.64 -16.80
CA ALA A 252 22.03 15.23 -16.57
C ALA A 252 20.89 14.50 -15.85
N GLU A 253 20.32 15.10 -14.82
CA GLU A 253 19.14 14.58 -14.10
C GLU A 253 17.92 14.47 -15.02
N LEU A 254 17.63 15.52 -15.81
CA LEU A 254 16.54 15.51 -16.79
C LEU A 254 16.75 14.42 -17.86
N ARG A 255 17.98 14.20 -18.30
CA ARG A 255 18.34 13.12 -19.23
C ARG A 255 18.09 11.75 -18.60
N ALA A 256 18.35 11.57 -17.30
CA ALA A 256 18.05 10.33 -16.59
C ALA A 256 16.53 10.05 -16.58
N VAL A 257 15.72 11.07 -16.27
CA VAL A 257 14.24 10.99 -16.35
C VAL A 257 13.77 10.61 -17.75
N ARG A 258 14.31 11.25 -18.80
CA ARG A 258 13.95 10.92 -20.20
C ARG A 258 14.31 9.47 -20.55
N LYS A 259 15.45 8.96 -20.08
CA LYS A 259 15.82 7.54 -20.28
C LYS A 259 14.79 6.62 -19.63
N ILE A 260 14.35 6.91 -18.41
CA ILE A 260 13.31 6.13 -17.71
C ILE A 260 11.99 6.20 -18.49
N ARG A 261 11.54 7.39 -18.93
CA ARG A 261 10.34 7.53 -19.77
C ARG A 261 10.43 6.71 -21.06
N ASN A 262 11.56 6.77 -21.75
CA ASN A 262 11.76 6.02 -23.00
C ASN A 262 11.72 4.51 -22.76
N LYS A 263 12.40 4.02 -21.72
CA LYS A 263 12.28 2.62 -21.30
C LYS A 263 10.82 2.29 -21.07
N PHE A 264 10.11 3.07 -20.24
CA PHE A 264 8.70 2.88 -19.88
C PHE A 264 7.75 2.86 -21.09
N ALA A 265 8.00 3.70 -22.09
CA ALA A 265 7.23 3.72 -23.34
C ALA A 265 7.39 2.43 -24.18
N HIS A 266 8.48 1.66 -24.00
CA HIS A 266 8.66 0.35 -24.62
C HIS A 266 8.10 -0.81 -23.79
N TYR A 267 7.69 -0.59 -22.53
CA TYR A 267 7.01 -1.63 -21.72
C TYR A 267 5.56 -1.88 -22.14
N HIS A 268 5.02 -1.14 -23.10
CA HIS A 268 3.72 -1.47 -23.68
C HIS A 268 3.69 -2.87 -24.35
N ASP A 269 4.86 -3.42 -24.71
CA ASP A 269 4.98 -4.72 -25.39
C ASP A 269 5.26 -5.92 -24.44
N ASP A 270 5.77 -5.67 -23.23
CA ASP A 270 6.12 -6.71 -22.25
C ASP A 270 5.61 -6.34 -20.85
N GLU A 271 4.71 -7.17 -20.31
CA GLU A 271 4.14 -7.19 -18.94
C GLU A 271 4.30 -5.91 -18.08
N PRO A 272 3.20 -5.31 -17.58
CA PRO A 272 3.25 -4.17 -16.67
C PRO A 272 3.91 -4.59 -15.36
N ARG A 273 5.22 -4.39 -15.30
CA ARG A 273 6.05 -4.56 -14.11
C ARG A 273 6.15 -3.21 -13.41
N PRO A 274 6.10 -3.19 -12.06
CA PRO A 274 6.40 -1.98 -11.31
C PRO A 274 7.78 -1.47 -11.74
N LEU A 275 7.94 -0.15 -11.84
CA LEU A 275 9.26 0.44 -12.08
C LEU A 275 10.23 -0.08 -11.00
N PRO A 276 11.46 -0.45 -11.36
CA PRO A 276 12.48 -0.77 -10.36
C PRO A 276 12.60 0.35 -9.34
N GLU A 277 12.70 0.00 -8.06
CA GLU A 277 12.85 0.95 -6.95
C GLU A 277 13.87 2.08 -7.21
N PRO A 278 15.08 1.85 -7.78
CA PRO A 278 16.01 2.95 -8.08
C PRO A 278 15.50 3.90 -9.17
N GLU A 279 14.75 3.42 -10.17
CA GLU A 279 14.17 4.28 -11.21
C GLU A 279 13.01 5.10 -10.65
N LEU A 280 12.18 4.52 -9.79
CA LEU A 280 11.11 5.24 -9.09
C LEU A 280 11.68 6.30 -8.13
N ALA A 281 12.74 5.96 -7.39
CA ALA A 281 13.45 6.91 -6.52
C ALA A 281 14.06 8.07 -7.32
N GLN A 282 14.60 7.79 -8.52
CA GLN A 282 15.11 8.83 -9.42
C GLN A 282 14.00 9.79 -9.88
N LEU A 283 12.83 9.27 -10.26
CA LEU A 283 11.72 10.11 -10.71
C LEU A 283 11.14 10.94 -9.57
N THR A 284 10.89 10.34 -8.41
CA THR A 284 10.35 11.02 -7.23
C THR A 284 11.34 12.06 -6.69
N GLY A 285 12.62 11.72 -6.57
CA GLY A 285 13.65 12.67 -6.15
C GLY A 285 13.80 13.87 -7.09
N PHE A 286 13.74 13.66 -8.41
CA PHE A 286 13.75 14.77 -9.36
C PHE A 286 12.49 15.64 -9.27
N LEU A 287 11.32 15.03 -9.08
CA LEU A 287 10.07 15.76 -8.90
C LEU A 287 10.07 16.62 -7.64
N ASP A 288 10.52 16.06 -6.52
CA ASP A 288 10.63 16.78 -5.24
C ASP A 288 11.62 17.95 -5.38
N TRP A 289 12.77 17.71 -6.02
CA TRP A 289 13.73 18.76 -6.31
C TRP A 289 13.13 19.89 -7.17
N LEU A 290 12.40 19.57 -8.24
CA LEU A 290 11.67 20.56 -9.03
C LEU A 290 10.62 21.33 -8.20
N ALA A 291 9.98 20.67 -7.23
CA ALA A 291 9.00 21.31 -6.36
C ALA A 291 9.62 22.33 -5.41
N GLU A 292 10.82 22.06 -4.92
CA GLU A 292 11.57 22.99 -4.08
C GLU A 292 12.11 24.19 -4.87
N LEU A 293 12.57 23.97 -6.10
CA LEU A 293 13.14 25.01 -6.96
C LEU A 293 12.10 25.99 -7.50
N ALA A 294 10.89 25.50 -7.80
CA ALA A 294 9.80 26.28 -8.37
C ALA A 294 8.48 25.95 -7.66
N PRO A 295 8.28 26.43 -6.42
CA PRO A 295 7.05 26.21 -5.69
C PRO A 295 5.87 26.81 -6.45
N GLN A 296 4.80 26.03 -6.62
CA GLN A 296 3.58 26.47 -7.29
C GLN A 296 2.94 27.57 -6.43
N ARG A 297 3.12 28.84 -6.83
CA ARG A 297 2.16 29.91 -6.49
C ARG A 297 0.95 29.81 -7.39
#